data_AF-A0A816CGG6-F1
#
_entry.id   AF-A0A816CGG6-F1
#
_cell.length_a   1.000
_cell.length_b   1.000
_cell.length_c   1.000
_cell.angle_alpha   90.00
_cell.angle_beta   90.00
_cell.angle_gamma   90.00
#
_symmetry.space_group_name_H-M   'P 1'
#
loop_
_entity.id
_entity.type
_entity.pdbx_description
1 polymer ?
#
loop_
_entity_poly.entity_id
_entity_poly.type
_entity_poly.pdbx_seq_one_letter_code
_entity_poly.pdbx_strand_id
1 'polypeptide(L)'
;MRMPRRIENVSSINIESGEIKLKRLHETINNFNEYIISACRSNMDIKYIFSGSDGKALVYYITDYVTKSNLSFHDTFSLVLKAIQSLEKQKLNIDAAVNAEEKSRRLVLRCYNTLASQQELSGVQVASYLMGWPDHYTTHEFVNLFLIGIENYLQATLIEAQLKQQRQIESNF
;
A
#
# COMPACT_ATOMS: atom_id res chain seq x y z
N MET A 1 -0.39 20.82 -8.07
CA MET A 1 0.87 21.58 -8.19
C MET A 1 0.70 22.65 -9.24
N ARG A 2 0.71 23.93 -8.87
CA ARG A 2 0.55 25.03 -9.82
C ARG A 2 1.91 25.53 -10.28
N MET A 3 2.06 25.64 -11.60
CA MET A 3 3.05 26.48 -12.25
C MET A 3 2.38 27.83 -12.54
N PRO A 4 3.12 28.96 -12.58
CA PRO A 4 4.56 29.09 -12.34
C PRO A 4 4.93 29.01 -10.84
N ARG A 5 6.12 28.50 -10.53
CA ARG A 5 6.66 28.48 -9.16
C ARG A 5 7.45 29.74 -8.84
N ARG A 6 7.47 30.11 -7.55
CA ARG A 6 8.34 31.18 -7.04
C ARG A 6 9.81 30.89 -7.33
N ILE A 7 10.53 31.89 -7.84
CA ILE A 7 11.97 31.87 -8.04
C ILE A 7 12.65 32.08 -6.68
N GLU A 8 13.66 31.25 -6.40
CA GLU A 8 14.47 31.33 -5.18
C GLU A 8 15.94 31.40 -5.61
N ASN A 9 16.60 32.56 -5.45
CA ASN A 9 17.96 32.74 -5.97
C ASN A 9 19.03 31.96 -5.17
N VAL A 10 18.73 31.64 -3.92
CA VAL A 10 19.61 30.93 -2.99
C VAL A 10 18.80 29.92 -2.18
N SER A 11 19.44 28.82 -1.80
CA SER A 11 18.85 27.87 -0.86
C SER A 11 18.91 28.47 0.54
N SER A 12 17.82 28.42 1.29
CA SER A 12 17.71 28.98 2.64
C SER A 12 16.85 28.09 3.54
N ILE A 13 17.03 28.24 4.85
CA ILE A 13 16.26 27.54 5.86
C ILE A 13 15.58 28.61 6.73
N ASN A 14 14.27 28.53 6.87
CA ASN A 14 13.54 29.32 7.84
C ASN A 14 13.68 28.63 9.21
N ILE A 15 14.35 29.29 10.15
CA ILE A 15 14.68 28.72 11.47
C ILE A 15 13.42 28.56 12.33
N GLU A 16 12.42 29.43 12.19
CA GLU A 16 11.19 29.39 12.99
C GLU A 16 10.23 28.29 12.52
N SER A 17 10.06 28.16 11.19
CA SER A 17 9.14 27.16 10.63
C SER A 17 9.81 25.82 10.28
N GLY A 18 11.15 25.78 10.25
CA GLY A 18 11.90 24.63 9.74
C GLY A 18 11.80 24.43 8.21
N GLU A 19 11.18 25.37 7.48
CA GLU A 19 10.99 25.27 6.04
C GLU A 19 12.31 25.43 5.29
N ILE A 20 12.65 24.47 4.42
CA ILE A 20 13.81 24.56 3.53
C ILE A 20 13.36 24.99 2.14
N LYS A 21 13.89 26.12 1.68
CA LYS A 21 13.71 26.62 0.32
C LYS A 21 14.96 26.29 -0.48
N LEU A 22 14.79 25.58 -1.58
CA LEU A 22 15.88 25.26 -2.50
C LEU A 22 15.96 26.31 -3.61
N LYS A 23 17.19 26.63 -4.02
CA LYS A 23 17.46 27.50 -5.17
C LYS A 23 16.70 27.00 -6.41
N ARG A 24 15.97 27.90 -7.04
CA ARG A 24 15.21 27.70 -8.28
C ARG A 24 15.36 28.94 -9.15
N LEU A 25 16.04 28.77 -10.28
CA LEU A 25 16.33 29.85 -11.24
C LEU A 25 15.27 29.99 -12.34
N HIS A 26 14.37 29.02 -12.49
CA HIS A 26 13.32 29.04 -13.51
C HIS A 26 12.00 28.56 -12.94
N GLU A 27 10.92 29.27 -13.24
CA GLU A 27 9.59 29.06 -12.64
C GLU A 27 8.89 27.77 -13.07
N THR A 28 9.25 27.22 -14.24
CA THR A 28 8.71 25.97 -14.78
C THR A 28 9.61 24.76 -14.53
N ILE A 29 10.77 24.95 -13.90
CA ILE A 29 11.71 23.88 -13.60
C ILE A 29 11.47 23.37 -12.18
N ASN A 30 11.30 22.05 -12.08
CA ASN A 30 11.23 21.38 -10.79
C ASN A 30 12.59 21.38 -10.09
N ASN A 31 12.58 21.20 -8.77
CA ASN A 31 13.84 21.02 -8.06
C ASN A 31 14.43 19.66 -8.45
N PHE A 32 15.74 19.62 -8.71
CA PHE A 32 16.46 18.42 -9.11
C PHE A 32 17.84 18.36 -8.44
N ASN A 33 18.46 17.20 -8.54
CA ASN A 33 19.84 16.95 -8.14
C ASN A 33 20.63 16.54 -9.39
N GLU A 34 21.77 17.17 -9.64
CA GLU A 34 22.54 16.95 -10.87
C GLU A 34 23.07 15.51 -11.02
N TYR A 35 23.44 14.85 -9.92
CA TYR A 35 23.95 13.49 -9.95
C TYR A 35 22.83 12.48 -10.20
N ILE A 36 21.70 12.63 -9.50
CA ILE A 36 20.55 11.73 -9.64
C ILE A 36 19.94 11.88 -11.04
N ILE A 37 19.79 13.10 -11.57
CA ILE A 37 19.24 13.28 -12.92
C ILE A 37 20.16 12.66 -13.98
N SER A 38 21.48 12.76 -13.80
CA SER A 38 22.46 12.16 -14.69
C SER A 38 22.43 10.64 -14.63
N ALA A 39 22.31 10.06 -13.44
CA ALA A 39 22.28 8.61 -13.24
C ALA A 39 20.97 7.98 -13.71
N CYS A 40 19.83 8.53 -13.29
CA CYS A 40 18.52 7.98 -13.56
C CYS A 40 17.95 8.38 -14.93
N ARG A 41 18.47 9.48 -15.53
CA ARG A 41 18.03 10.02 -16.82
C ARG A 41 16.51 10.22 -16.90
N SER A 42 15.88 10.52 -15.77
CA SER A 42 14.43 10.66 -15.61
C SER A 42 14.09 12.02 -15.01
N ASN A 43 12.86 12.47 -15.26
CA ASN A 43 12.37 13.72 -14.68
C ASN A 43 12.31 13.63 -13.15
N MET A 44 12.66 14.71 -12.46
CA MET A 44 12.67 14.75 -11.00
C MET A 44 11.88 15.94 -10.47
N ASP A 45 11.32 15.74 -9.28
CA ASP A 45 10.72 16.82 -8.49
C ASP A 45 11.01 16.62 -7.01
N ILE A 46 12.23 17.02 -6.61
CA ILE A 46 12.72 16.84 -5.24
C ILE A 46 12.06 17.89 -4.33
N LYS A 47 11.40 17.44 -3.28
CA LYS A 47 10.84 18.31 -2.24
C LYS A 47 11.42 17.94 -0.89
N TYR A 48 11.82 18.97 -0.15
CA TYR A 48 12.11 18.81 1.26
C TYR A 48 10.80 19.00 2.03
N ILE A 49 10.36 17.98 2.76
CA ILE A 49 9.09 17.99 3.49
C ILE A 49 9.42 17.63 4.94
N PHE A 50 9.19 18.59 5.85
CA PHE A 50 9.37 18.38 7.29
C PHE A 50 8.02 18.16 7.99
N SER A 51 8.04 17.91 9.30
CA SER A 51 6.83 17.74 10.11
C SER A 51 5.93 18.98 10.05
N GLY A 52 4.61 18.79 9.90
CA GLY A 52 3.64 19.88 9.79
C GLY A 52 2.49 19.53 8.85
N SER A 53 1.86 20.55 8.25
CA SER A 53 0.82 20.38 7.23
C SER A 53 1.34 19.64 5.99
N ASP A 54 2.56 19.96 5.56
CA ASP A 54 3.16 19.38 4.36
C ASP A 54 3.51 17.90 4.56
N GLY A 55 3.98 17.53 5.75
CA GLY A 55 4.15 16.13 6.14
C GLY A 55 2.84 15.34 6.14
N LYS A 56 1.75 15.92 6.66
CA LYS A 56 0.41 15.29 6.58
C LYS A 56 -0.05 15.13 5.14
N ALA A 57 0.10 16.16 4.31
CA ALA A 57 -0.24 16.11 2.90
C ALA A 57 0.58 15.05 2.14
N LEU A 58 1.85 14.90 2.49
CA LEU A 58 2.72 13.85 1.94
C LEU A 58 2.23 12.45 2.31
N VAL A 59 1.81 12.22 3.56
CA VAL A 59 1.25 10.92 3.96
C VAL A 59 0.02 10.59 3.12
N TYR A 60 -0.89 11.54 2.91
CA TYR A 60 -2.03 11.33 2.01
C TYR A 60 -1.60 11.06 0.57
N TYR A 61 -0.63 11.81 0.04
CA TYR A 61 -0.12 11.62 -1.32
C TYR A 61 0.52 10.25 -1.52
N ILE A 62 1.39 9.83 -0.59
CA ILE A 62 2.03 8.51 -0.63
C ILE A 62 0.98 7.43 -0.50
N THR A 63 0.04 7.58 0.45
CA THR A 63 -1.04 6.61 0.64
C THR A 63 -1.85 6.46 -0.64
N ASP A 64 -2.33 7.57 -1.22
CA ASP A 64 -3.11 7.56 -2.47
C ASP A 64 -2.34 6.90 -3.62
N TYR A 65 -1.02 7.14 -3.70
CA TYR A 65 -0.18 6.52 -4.73
C TYR A 65 0.04 5.02 -4.50
N VAL A 66 0.28 4.60 -3.26
CA VAL A 66 0.47 3.19 -2.89
C VAL A 66 -0.84 2.41 -3.00
N THR A 67 -1.97 3.03 -2.64
CA THR A 67 -3.31 2.44 -2.72
C THR A 67 -3.94 2.63 -4.09
N LYS A 68 -3.24 3.24 -5.05
CA LYS A 68 -3.75 3.47 -6.39
C LYS A 68 -4.13 2.13 -7.01
N SER A 69 -5.42 1.91 -7.23
CA SER A 69 -5.88 0.66 -7.81
C SER A 69 -5.35 0.55 -9.24
N ASN A 70 -4.67 -0.56 -9.55
CA ASN A 70 -4.22 -0.84 -10.92
C ASN A 70 -5.41 -1.03 -11.87
N LEU A 71 -6.59 -1.33 -11.34
CA LEU A 71 -7.80 -1.59 -12.10
C LEU A 71 -8.82 -0.47 -11.86
N SER A 72 -9.47 0.01 -12.92
CA SER A 72 -10.57 0.97 -12.79
C SER A 72 -11.79 0.31 -12.12
N PHE A 73 -12.65 1.10 -11.51
CA PHE A 73 -13.88 0.57 -10.90
C PHE A 73 -14.78 -0.13 -11.92
N HIS A 74 -14.90 0.41 -13.14
CA HIS A 74 -15.72 -0.16 -14.20
C HIS A 74 -15.21 -1.54 -14.66
N ASP A 75 -13.90 -1.69 -14.76
CA ASP A 75 -13.27 -2.97 -15.11
C ASP A 75 -13.44 -3.98 -13.98
N THR A 76 -13.20 -3.55 -12.74
CA THR A 76 -13.40 -4.37 -11.53
C THR A 76 -14.82 -4.91 -11.48
N PHE A 77 -15.81 -4.04 -11.68
CA PHE A 77 -17.23 -4.41 -11.68
C PHE A 77 -17.54 -5.42 -12.79
N SER A 78 -17.04 -5.18 -14.01
CA SER A 78 -17.26 -6.05 -15.17
C SER A 78 -16.66 -7.45 -14.95
N LEU A 79 -15.48 -7.53 -14.35
CA LEU A 79 -14.81 -8.79 -14.02
C LEU A 79 -15.53 -9.56 -12.91
N VAL A 80 -16.02 -8.88 -11.87
CA VAL A 80 -16.82 -9.50 -10.81
C VAL A 80 -18.15 -10.02 -11.38
N LEU A 81 -18.83 -9.26 -12.24
CA LEU A 81 -20.05 -9.70 -12.90
C LEU A 81 -19.80 -10.95 -13.75
N LYS A 82 -18.70 -10.97 -14.51
CA LYS A 82 -18.28 -12.14 -15.29
C LYS A 82 -17.99 -13.35 -14.39
N ALA A 83 -17.37 -13.15 -13.23
CA ALA A 83 -17.10 -14.21 -12.27
C ALA A 83 -18.39 -14.80 -11.69
N ILE A 84 -19.37 -13.95 -11.35
CA ILE A 84 -20.69 -14.36 -10.86
C ILE A 84 -21.41 -15.19 -11.94
N GLN A 85 -21.50 -14.68 -13.17
CA GLN A 85 -22.15 -15.38 -14.28
C GLN A 85 -21.48 -16.73 -14.60
N SER A 86 -20.14 -16.80 -14.49
CA SER A 86 -19.40 -18.06 -14.65
C SER A 86 -19.77 -19.07 -13.57
N LEU A 87 -20.01 -18.63 -12.34
CA LEU A 87 -20.36 -19.49 -11.21
C LEU A 87 -21.81 -19.97 -11.30
N GLU A 88 -22.73 -19.11 -11.73
CA GLU A 88 -24.12 -19.47 -12.00
C GLU A 88 -24.25 -20.52 -13.11
N LYS A 89 -23.47 -20.39 -14.20
CA LYS A 89 -23.39 -21.40 -15.25
C LYS A 89 -22.85 -22.74 -14.75
N GLN A 90 -21.89 -22.75 -13.83
CA GLN A 90 -21.38 -23.98 -13.20
C GLN A 90 -22.34 -24.60 -12.19
N LYS A 91 -23.19 -23.78 -11.55
CA LYS A 91 -24.23 -24.24 -10.61
C LYS A 91 -25.24 -25.18 -11.27
N LEU A 92 -25.41 -25.10 -12.60
CA LEU A 92 -26.22 -26.04 -13.38
C LEU A 92 -25.65 -27.48 -13.38
N ASN A 93 -24.39 -27.68 -12.97
CA ASN A 93 -23.66 -28.95 -13.04
C ASN A 93 -23.17 -29.51 -11.69
N ILE A 94 -23.45 -28.86 -10.55
CA ILE A 94 -22.91 -29.27 -9.23
C ILE A 94 -24.04 -29.42 -8.21
N ASP A 95 -24.09 -30.61 -7.60
CA ASP A 95 -25.10 -31.10 -6.65
C ASP A 95 -25.53 -30.11 -5.55
N ALA A 96 -26.81 -30.23 -5.20
CA ALA A 96 -27.56 -29.36 -4.28
C ALA A 96 -27.07 -29.36 -2.80
N ALA A 97 -26.02 -30.11 -2.45
CA ALA A 97 -25.63 -30.40 -1.07
C ALA A 97 -24.51 -29.50 -0.47
N VAL A 98 -24.08 -28.44 -1.16
CA VAL A 98 -23.01 -27.56 -0.64
C VAL A 98 -23.57 -26.53 0.36
N ASN A 99 -22.96 -26.45 1.56
CA ASN A 99 -23.26 -25.48 2.62
C ASN A 99 -23.17 -24.03 2.11
N ALA A 100 -23.99 -23.12 2.65
CA ALA A 100 -24.04 -21.72 2.24
C ALA A 100 -22.69 -21.01 2.43
N GLU A 101 -21.96 -21.34 3.49
CA GLU A 101 -20.63 -20.80 3.76
C GLU A 101 -19.62 -21.16 2.66
N GLU A 102 -19.58 -22.43 2.26
CA GLU A 102 -18.67 -22.91 1.21
C GLU A 102 -19.03 -22.31 -0.16
N LYS A 103 -20.32 -22.05 -0.41
CA LYS A 103 -20.77 -21.31 -1.60
C LYS A 103 -20.24 -19.87 -1.60
N SER A 104 -20.34 -19.17 -0.46
CA SER A 104 -19.82 -17.81 -0.31
C SER A 104 -18.30 -17.76 -0.48
N ARG A 105 -17.57 -18.70 0.14
CA ARG A 105 -16.11 -18.81 0.01
C ARG A 105 -15.69 -18.99 -1.44
N ARG A 106 -16.35 -19.89 -2.18
CA ARG A 106 -16.09 -20.12 -3.61
C ARG A 106 -16.37 -18.88 -4.45
N LEU A 107 -17.44 -18.15 -4.16
CA LEU A 107 -17.77 -16.91 -4.86
C LEU A 107 -16.66 -15.87 -4.68
N VAL A 108 -16.26 -15.61 -3.43
CA VAL A 108 -15.20 -14.63 -3.12
C VAL A 108 -13.88 -15.04 -3.80
N LEU A 109 -13.48 -16.31 -3.70
CA LEU A 109 -12.27 -16.80 -4.36
C LEU A 109 -12.34 -16.69 -5.88
N ARG A 110 -13.49 -16.95 -6.49
CA ARG A 110 -13.66 -16.83 -7.95
C ARG A 110 -13.54 -15.38 -8.40
N CYS A 111 -14.18 -14.45 -7.68
CA CYS A 111 -14.04 -13.02 -7.93
C CYS A 111 -12.58 -12.57 -7.78
N TYR A 112 -11.93 -12.94 -6.68
CA TYR A 112 -10.53 -12.62 -6.43
C TYR A 112 -9.61 -13.16 -7.54
N ASN A 113 -9.70 -14.44 -7.88
CA ASN A 113 -8.86 -15.04 -8.92
C ASN A 113 -9.11 -14.40 -10.30
N THR A 114 -10.35 -14.05 -10.61
CA THR A 114 -10.68 -13.35 -11.87
C THR A 114 -10.05 -11.97 -11.90
N LEU A 115 -10.11 -11.21 -10.79
CA LEU A 115 -9.45 -9.91 -10.68
C LEU A 115 -7.93 -10.04 -10.76
N ALA A 116 -7.34 -10.95 -10.00
CA ALA A 116 -5.89 -11.19 -9.97
C ALA A 116 -5.36 -11.59 -11.36
N SER A 117 -6.09 -12.42 -12.10
CA SER A 117 -5.71 -12.84 -13.47
C SER A 117 -5.72 -11.71 -14.51
N GLN A 118 -6.40 -10.61 -14.22
CA GLN A 118 -6.49 -9.45 -15.12
C GLN A 118 -5.70 -8.27 -14.56
N GLN A 119 -4.92 -8.49 -13.50
CA GLN A 119 -4.06 -7.45 -12.95
C GLN A 119 -2.94 -7.18 -13.94
N GLU A 120 -2.91 -5.95 -14.45
CA GLU A 120 -1.83 -5.50 -15.31
C GLU A 120 -0.53 -5.36 -14.51
N LEU A 121 0.56 -5.87 -15.10
CA LEU A 121 1.91 -5.69 -14.59
C LEU A 121 2.63 -4.65 -15.44
N SER A 122 3.47 -3.83 -14.81
CA SER A 122 4.29 -2.87 -15.56
C SER A 122 5.27 -3.61 -16.46
N GLY A 123 5.44 -3.14 -17.70
CA GLY A 123 6.43 -3.73 -18.62
C GLY A 123 7.85 -3.78 -18.05
N VAL A 124 8.20 -2.83 -17.17
CA VAL A 124 9.49 -2.82 -16.46
C VAL A 124 9.57 -3.96 -15.44
N GLN A 125 8.48 -4.27 -14.73
CA GLN A 125 8.43 -5.41 -13.81
C GLN A 125 8.58 -6.73 -14.56
N VAL A 126 7.87 -6.89 -15.68
CA VAL A 126 7.97 -8.08 -16.54
C VAL A 126 9.39 -8.24 -17.07
N ALA A 127 9.99 -7.17 -17.59
CA ALA A 127 11.37 -7.19 -18.06
C ALA A 127 12.36 -7.57 -16.95
N SER A 128 12.23 -6.97 -15.76
CA SER A 128 13.08 -7.30 -14.60
C SER A 128 12.99 -8.79 -14.23
N TYR A 129 11.77 -9.35 -14.23
CA TYR A 129 11.54 -10.76 -13.92
C TYR A 129 12.12 -11.68 -15.00
N LEU A 130 11.94 -11.35 -16.28
CA LEU A 130 12.54 -12.10 -17.41
C LEU A 130 14.06 -12.06 -17.40
N MET A 131 14.66 -10.96 -16.94
CA MET A 131 16.10 -10.81 -16.78
C MET A 131 16.66 -11.49 -15.53
N GLY A 132 15.80 -12.08 -14.69
CA GLY A 132 16.21 -12.73 -13.43
C GLY A 132 16.80 -11.75 -12.41
N TRP A 133 16.44 -10.47 -12.49
CA TRP A 133 16.92 -9.48 -11.54
C TRP A 133 16.20 -9.58 -10.20
N PRO A 134 16.89 -9.35 -9.08
CA PRO A 134 16.25 -9.35 -7.77
C PRO A 134 15.22 -8.21 -7.68
N ASP A 135 14.07 -8.51 -7.09
CA ASP A 135 12.98 -7.56 -6.86
C ASP A 135 13.19 -6.70 -5.60
N HIS A 136 14.19 -7.04 -4.78
CA HIS A 136 14.60 -6.28 -3.62
C HIS A 136 16.11 -6.38 -3.40
N TYR A 137 16.69 -5.32 -2.85
CA TYR A 137 18.06 -5.31 -2.34
C TYR A 137 17.98 -5.10 -0.83
N THR A 138 18.43 -6.09 -0.05
CA THR A 138 18.55 -5.95 1.40
C THR A 138 20.00 -6.11 1.81
N THR A 139 20.44 -5.27 2.75
CA THR A 139 21.73 -5.40 3.42
C THR A 139 21.66 -6.31 4.64
N HIS A 140 20.46 -6.66 5.10
CA HIS A 140 20.21 -7.41 6.33
C HIS A 140 19.29 -8.60 6.08
N GLU A 141 19.48 -9.66 6.88
CA GLU A 141 18.55 -10.78 6.92
C GLU A 141 17.39 -10.45 7.86
N PHE A 142 16.17 -10.53 7.34
CA PHE A 142 14.96 -10.35 8.12
C PHE A 142 14.40 -11.71 8.53
N VAL A 143 13.85 -11.79 9.74
CA VAL A 143 13.10 -12.95 10.24
C VAL A 143 11.61 -12.68 10.18
N ASN A 144 10.85 -13.70 9.79
CA ASN A 144 9.40 -13.61 9.75
C ASN A 144 8.84 -13.43 11.17
N LEU A 145 8.14 -12.33 11.39
CA LEU A 145 7.34 -12.09 12.59
C LEU A 145 5.94 -12.68 12.38
N PHE A 146 5.62 -13.76 13.11
CA PHE A 146 4.29 -14.34 13.12
C PHE A 146 3.32 -13.50 13.97
N LEU A 147 2.92 -12.36 13.43
CA LEU A 147 2.07 -11.37 14.10
C LEU A 147 0.78 -11.98 14.68
N ILE A 148 0.10 -12.84 13.92
CA ILE A 148 -1.12 -13.52 14.38
C ILE A 148 -0.84 -14.43 15.60
N GLY A 149 0.31 -15.12 15.60
CA GLY A 149 0.72 -15.95 16.73
C GLY A 149 0.99 -15.13 17.99
N ILE A 150 1.66 -14.00 17.81
CA ILE A 150 1.94 -13.04 18.90
C ILE A 150 0.63 -12.44 19.42
N GLU A 151 -0.28 -12.03 18.54
CA GLU A 151 -1.58 -11.48 18.90
C GLU A 151 -2.39 -12.49 19.72
N ASN A 152 -2.50 -13.73 19.24
CA ASN A 152 -3.21 -14.80 19.95
C ASN A 152 -2.62 -15.06 21.34
N TYR A 153 -1.28 -15.07 21.46
CA TYR A 153 -0.59 -15.22 22.74
C TYR A 153 -0.90 -14.05 23.69
N LEU A 154 -0.84 -12.82 23.18
CA LEU A 154 -1.15 -11.63 23.97
C LEU A 154 -2.61 -11.61 24.42
N GLN A 155 -3.55 -11.98 23.54
CA GLN A 155 -4.97 -12.09 23.89
C GLN A 155 -5.19 -13.14 24.98
N ALA A 156 -4.61 -14.34 24.84
CA ALA A 156 -4.71 -15.40 25.84
C ALA A 156 -4.16 -14.93 27.21
N THR A 157 -2.97 -14.31 27.21
CA THR A 157 -2.32 -13.78 28.42
C THR A 157 -3.17 -12.68 29.08
N LEU A 158 -3.77 -11.80 28.28
CA LEU A 158 -4.65 -10.73 28.76
C LEU A 158 -5.90 -11.31 29.43
N ILE A 159 -6.53 -12.31 28.82
CA ILE A 159 -7.70 -13.00 29.37
C ILE A 159 -7.34 -13.67 30.70
N GLU A 160 -6.20 -14.36 30.78
CA GLU A 160 -5.74 -14.97 32.04
C GLU A 160 -5.50 -13.93 33.15
N ALA A 161 -4.90 -12.78 32.81
CA ALA A 161 -4.67 -11.70 33.76
C ALA A 161 -6.00 -11.13 34.31
N GLN A 162 -6.98 -10.91 33.43
CA GLN A 162 -8.33 -10.45 33.82
C GLN A 162 -9.03 -11.45 34.74
N LEU A 163 -8.96 -12.74 34.43
CA LEU A 163 -9.56 -13.81 35.25
C LEU A 163 -8.89 -13.96 36.63
N LYS A 164 -7.58 -13.68 36.74
CA LYS A 164 -6.88 -13.65 38.03
C LYS A 164 -7.33 -12.45 38.88
N GLN A 165 -7.54 -11.29 38.23
CA GLN A 165 -7.97 -10.07 38.89
C GLN A 165 -9.42 -10.20 39.42
N GLN A 166 -10.32 -10.78 38.65
CA GLN A 166 -11.70 -11.07 39.10
C GLN A 166 -11.72 -12.04 40.30
N ARG A 167 -10.94 -13.12 40.25
CA ARG A 167 -10.84 -14.08 41.37
C ARG A 167 -10.29 -13.46 42.65
N GLN A 168 -9.37 -12.50 42.56
CA GLN A 168 -8.87 -11.75 43.72
C GLN A 168 -9.89 -10.77 44.31
N ILE A 169 -10.79 -10.24 43.49
CA ILE A 169 -11.88 -9.36 43.96
C ILE A 169 -12.92 -10.21 44.68
N GLU A 170 -13.30 -11.37 44.12
CA GLU A 170 -14.27 -12.28 44.73
C GLU A 170 -13.77 -12.95 46.02
N SER A 171 -12.46 -13.14 46.19
CA SER A 171 -11.88 -13.72 47.41
C SER A 171 -11.72 -12.74 48.57
N ASN A 172 -11.96 -11.45 48.36
CA ASN A 172 -11.85 -10.38 49.36
C ASN A 172 -13.22 -9.89 49.88
N PHE A 173 -14.30 -10.58 49.51
CA PHE A 173 -15.65 -10.48 50.09
C PHE A 173 -16.01 -11.79 50.79
#